data_AF-A0A8I1ZML5-F1
#
_entry.id   AF-A0A8I1ZML5-F1
#
_cell.length_a   1.000
_cell.length_b   1.000
_cell.length_c   1.000
_cell.angle_alpha   90.00
_cell.angle_beta   90.00
_cell.angle_gamma   90.00
#
_symmetry.space_group_name_H-M   'P 1'
#
loop_
_entity.id
_entity.type
_entity.pdbx_description
1 polymer ?
#
loop_
_entity_poly.entity_id
_entity_poly.type
_entity_poly.pdbx_seq_one_letter_code
_entity_poly.pdbx_strand_id
1 'polypeptide(L)'
;GGERQRCAICQALARKPRLLLMDEPFSALDPLTRRKLREAFRAMKNELSIPILHVTHDIREALFLADEILPVVRGRVCHKWLLQFMLSAREGFSCTDAATGGDSELYEDIDLPVRIKEYMR
;
A
#
# COMPACT_ATOMS: atom_id res chain seq x y z
N GLY A 1 -7.77 21.03 2.84
CA GLY A 1 -7.02 19.93 2.21
C GLY A 1 -7.94 19.03 1.37
N GLY A 2 -8.91 18.37 2.02
CA GLY A 2 -9.75 17.32 1.42
C GLY A 2 -10.44 17.63 0.10
N GLU A 3 -11.08 18.79 -0.03
CA GLU A 3 -11.84 19.12 -1.24
C GLU A 3 -10.95 19.30 -2.48
N ARG A 4 -9.74 19.85 -2.30
CA ARG A 4 -8.78 20.00 -3.41
C ARG A 4 -8.32 18.65 -3.94
N GLN A 5 -8.13 17.69 -3.05
CA GLN A 5 -7.69 16.36 -3.40
C GLN A 5 -8.80 15.53 -4.06
N ARG A 6 -10.05 15.66 -3.60
CA ARG A 6 -11.21 15.09 -4.30
C ARG A 6 -11.31 15.63 -5.72
N CYS A 7 -11.19 16.95 -5.88
CA CYS A 7 -11.23 17.58 -7.19
C CYS A 7 -10.07 17.09 -8.09
N ALA A 8 -8.87 16.93 -7.55
CA ALA A 8 -7.72 16.39 -8.29
C ALA A 8 -7.94 14.95 -8.77
N ILE A 9 -8.48 14.07 -7.91
CA ILE A 9 -8.81 12.69 -8.29
C ILE A 9 -9.89 12.68 -9.38
N CYS A 10 -10.98 13.44 -9.20
CA CYS A 10 -12.03 13.54 -10.22
C CYS A 10 -11.50 14.06 -11.56
N GLN A 11 -10.61 15.06 -11.55
CA GLN A 11 -9.97 15.58 -12.77
C GLN A 11 -9.09 14.53 -13.44
N ALA A 12 -8.32 13.76 -12.66
CA ALA A 12 -7.50 12.68 -13.19
C ALA A 12 -8.38 11.60 -13.85
N LEU A 13 -9.48 11.21 -13.20
CA LEU A 13 -10.41 10.20 -13.69
C LEU A 13 -11.23 10.65 -14.90
N ALA A 14 -11.60 11.93 -14.97
CA ALA A 14 -12.35 12.50 -16.09
C ALA A 14 -11.63 12.33 -17.44
N ARG A 15 -10.29 12.21 -17.41
CA ARG A 15 -9.45 11.96 -18.59
C ARG A 15 -9.43 10.50 -19.05
N LYS A 16 -10.17 9.60 -18.40
CA LYS A 16 -10.19 8.15 -18.66
C LYS A 16 -8.77 7.57 -18.77
N PRO A 17 -7.93 7.75 -17.73
CA PRO A 17 -6.54 7.35 -17.79
C PRO A 17 -6.43 5.82 -17.84
N ARG A 18 -5.36 5.32 -18.45
CA ARG A 18 -5.06 3.87 -18.44
C ARG A 18 -4.36 3.42 -17.15
N LEU A 19 -3.92 4.37 -16.32
CA LEU A 19 -3.23 4.17 -15.04
C LEU A 19 -3.44 5.40 -14.16
N LEU A 20 -3.78 5.20 -12.89
CA LEU A 20 -3.83 6.27 -11.90
C LEU A 20 -2.62 6.17 -10.96
N LEU A 21 -1.78 7.21 -10.94
CA LEU A 21 -0.70 7.35 -9.98
C LEU A 21 -1.13 8.26 -8.84
N MET A 22 -0.92 7.83 -7.61
CA MET A 22 -1.18 8.63 -6.42
C MET A 22 0.02 8.60 -5.49
N ASP A 23 0.65 9.75 -5.28
CA ASP A 23 1.78 9.91 -4.38
C ASP A 23 1.34 10.62 -3.10
N GLU A 24 1.36 9.88 -1.99
CA GLU A 24 0.87 10.28 -0.67
C GLU A 24 -0.42 11.11 -0.69
N PRO A 25 -1.48 10.65 -1.40
CA PRO A 25 -2.66 11.47 -1.59
C PRO A 25 -3.25 11.89 -0.24
N PHE A 26 -3.38 10.97 0.74
CA PHE A 26 -4.12 11.23 1.97
C PHE A 26 -3.30 11.79 3.14
N SER A 27 -2.01 12.12 2.94
CA SER A 27 -1.11 12.59 4.01
C SER A 27 -1.58 13.91 4.62
N ALA A 28 -2.04 14.86 3.79
CA ALA A 28 -2.46 16.21 4.19
C ALA A 28 -3.90 16.32 4.74
N LEU A 29 -4.55 15.19 5.04
CA LEU A 29 -5.94 15.15 5.51
C LEU A 29 -6.05 14.85 7.01
N ASP A 30 -7.10 15.40 7.63
CA ASP A 30 -7.46 15.06 8.99
C ASP A 30 -7.86 13.56 9.11
N PRO A 31 -7.67 12.92 10.29
CA PRO A 31 -7.89 11.49 10.45
C PRO A 31 -9.29 11.00 10.08
N LEU A 32 -10.33 11.80 10.36
CA LEU A 32 -11.72 11.44 10.08
C LEU A 32 -12.01 11.50 8.57
N THR A 33 -11.61 12.59 7.92
CA THR A 33 -11.76 12.77 6.47
C THR A 33 -10.95 11.75 5.69
N ARG A 34 -9.72 11.43 6.16
CA ARG A 34 -8.89 10.37 5.58
C ARG A 34 -9.61 9.03 5.57
N ARG A 35 -10.26 8.64 6.67
CA ARG A 35 -11.02 7.38 6.74
C ARG A 35 -12.18 7.37 5.74
N LYS A 36 -13.01 8.42 5.72
CA LYS A 36 -14.15 8.53 4.78
C LYS A 36 -13.69 8.46 3.32
N LEU A 37 -12.59 9.13 2.99
CA LEU A 37 -12.04 9.12 1.64
C LEU A 37 -11.47 7.76 1.24
N ARG A 38 -10.80 7.06 2.16
CA ARG A 38 -10.31 5.70 1.91
C ARG A 38 -11.46 4.74 1.64
N GLU A 39 -12.54 4.82 2.41
CA GLU A 39 -13.75 4.01 2.21
C GLU A 39 -14.41 4.31 0.84
N ALA A 40 -14.59 5.59 0.50
CA ALA A 40 -15.15 6.00 -0.79
C ALA A 40 -14.26 5.59 -1.97
N PHE A 41 -12.94 5.74 -1.83
CA PHE A 41 -11.98 5.34 -2.86
C PHE A 41 -11.97 3.83 -3.06
N ARG A 42 -12.06 3.04 -1.98
CA ARG A 42 -12.15 1.58 -2.06
C ARG A 42 -13.41 1.13 -2.82
N ALA A 43 -14.55 1.78 -2.59
CA ALA A 43 -15.77 1.51 -3.35
C ALA A 43 -15.60 1.85 -4.85
N MET A 44 -15.04 3.03 -5.14
CA MET A 44 -14.83 3.52 -6.51
C MET A 44 -13.82 2.69 -7.31
N LYS A 45 -12.76 2.19 -6.66
CA LYS A 45 -11.74 1.34 -7.28
C LYS A 45 -12.36 0.12 -7.97
N ASN A 46 -13.38 -0.48 -7.37
CA ASN A 46 -14.08 -1.63 -7.94
C ASN A 46 -14.82 -1.28 -9.25
N GLU A 47 -15.28 -0.03 -9.40
CA GLU A 47 -15.98 0.43 -10.60
C GLU A 47 -15.00 0.89 -11.70
N LEU A 48 -13.87 1.47 -11.30
CA LEU A 48 -12.95 2.16 -12.18
C LEU A 48 -12.20 1.24 -13.16
N SER A 49 -12.04 -0.06 -12.86
CA SER A 49 -11.39 -1.07 -13.72
C SER A 49 -10.04 -0.66 -14.33
N ILE A 50 -9.35 0.33 -13.73
CA ILE A 50 -8.03 0.80 -14.14
C ILE A 50 -7.00 0.42 -13.09
N PRO A 51 -5.75 0.11 -13.47
CA PRO A 51 -4.68 -0.07 -12.53
C PRO A 51 -4.42 1.22 -11.75
N ILE A 52 -4.13 1.08 -10.46
CA ILE A 52 -3.86 2.20 -9.55
C ILE A 52 -2.54 1.91 -8.85
N LEU A 53 -1.54 2.79 -9.04
CA LEU A 53 -0.30 2.76 -8.30
C LEU A 53 -0.38 3.78 -7.17
N HIS A 54 -0.44 3.27 -5.95
CA HIS A 54 -0.55 4.08 -4.74
C HIS A 54 0.75 4.03 -3.94
N VAL A 55 1.41 5.17 -3.78
CA VAL A 55 2.61 5.34 -2.97
C VAL A 55 2.20 5.98 -1.65
N THR A 56 2.52 5.30 -0.55
CA THR A 56 2.22 5.76 0.80
C THR A 56 3.25 5.23 1.79
N HIS A 57 3.55 6.02 2.81
CA HIS A 57 4.37 5.59 3.95
C HIS A 57 3.50 5.00 5.10
N ASP A 58 2.17 5.09 5.02
CA ASP A 58 1.28 4.50 6.02
C ASP A 58 0.93 3.05 5.65
N ILE A 59 1.52 2.11 6.38
CA ILE A 59 1.32 0.67 6.19
C ILE A 59 -0.15 0.28 6.33
N ARG A 60 -0.91 0.90 7.25
CA ARG A 60 -2.33 0.60 7.43
C ARG A 60 -3.15 1.02 6.21
N GLU A 61 -2.73 2.08 5.54
CA GLU A 61 -3.37 2.55 4.33
C GLU A 61 -3.06 1.62 3.15
N ALA A 62 -1.81 1.18 3.02
CA ALA A 62 -1.42 0.17 2.03
C ALA A 62 -2.22 -1.13 2.21
N LEU A 63 -2.29 -1.65 3.44
CA LEU A 63 -3.06 -2.86 3.77
C LEU A 63 -4.57 -2.72 3.52
N PHE A 64 -5.12 -1.50 3.63
CA PHE A 64 -6.56 -1.27 3.47
C PHE A 64 -7.00 -1.08 2.01
N LEU A 65 -6.15 -0.47 1.17
CA LEU A 65 -6.49 -0.06 -0.20
C LEU A 65 -5.88 -0.94 -1.29
N ALA A 66 -4.71 -1.52 -1.03
CA ALA A 66 -3.96 -2.24 -2.05
C ALA A 66 -4.47 -3.67 -2.20
N ASP A 67 -4.50 -4.17 -3.43
CA ASP A 67 -4.64 -5.62 -3.67
C ASP A 67 -3.26 -6.30 -3.56
N GLU A 68 -2.21 -5.55 -3.92
CA GLU A 68 -0.82 -5.98 -3.95
C GLU A 68 0.08 -4.91 -3.33
N ILE A 69 1.03 -5.33 -2.50
CA ILE A 69 1.97 -4.41 -1.83
C ILE A 69 3.40 -4.73 -2.26
N LEU A 70 4.14 -3.68 -2.61
CA LEU A 70 5.55 -3.72 -2.93
C LEU A 70 6.35 -2.87 -1.93
N PRO A 71 6.95 -3.48 -0.89
CA PRO A 71 7.73 -2.72 0.08
C PRO A 71 9.05 -2.26 -0.53
N VAL A 72 9.37 -0.98 -0.35
CA VAL A 72 10.64 -0.38 -0.80
C VAL A 72 11.40 0.15 0.42
N VAL A 73 12.61 -0.34 0.63
CA VAL A 73 13.49 0.02 1.76
C VAL A 73 14.84 0.43 1.22
N ARG A 74 15.31 1.64 1.57
CA ARG A 74 16.60 2.18 1.10
C ARG A 74 16.76 2.09 -0.43
N GLY A 75 15.69 2.37 -1.17
CA GLY A 75 15.67 2.32 -2.64
C GLY A 75 15.70 0.92 -3.25
N ARG A 76 15.54 -0.15 -2.45
CA ARG A 76 15.47 -1.53 -2.93
C ARG A 76 14.12 -2.14 -2.58
N VAL A 77 13.59 -2.96 -3.49
CA VAL A 77 12.40 -3.77 -3.22
C VAL A 77 12.76 -4.85 -2.21
N CYS A 78 12.00 -4.92 -1.11
CA CYS A 78 12.19 -5.91 -0.06
C CYS A 78 10.88 -6.63 0.23
N HIS A 79 10.62 -7.71 -0.50
CA HIS A 79 9.38 -8.48 -0.40
C HIS A 79 9.09 -8.98 1.03
N LYS A 80 10.14 -9.43 1.74
CA LYS A 80 10.03 -9.94 3.12
C LYS A 80 9.78 -8.85 4.17
N TRP A 81 9.97 -7.57 3.82
CA TRP A 81 9.91 -6.49 4.80
C TRP A 81 8.54 -6.36 5.46
N LEU A 82 7.44 -6.48 4.70
CA LEU A 82 6.10 -6.36 5.27
C LEU A 82 5.81 -7.49 6.27
N LEU A 83 6.20 -8.72 5.93
CA LEU A 83 6.08 -9.89 6.81
C LEU A 83 6.90 -9.69 8.09
N GLN A 84 8.17 -9.32 7.96
CA GLN A 84 9.04 -9.03 9.10
C GLN A 84 8.50 -7.89 9.96
N PHE A 85 8.00 -6.82 9.35
CA PHE A 85 7.36 -5.71 10.06
C PHE A 85 6.17 -6.21 10.90
N MET A 86 5.28 -7.01 10.32
CA MET A 86 4.12 -7.53 11.05
C MET A 86 4.49 -8.52 12.16
N LEU A 87 5.50 -9.38 11.94
CA LEU A 87 6.01 -10.27 12.98
C LEU A 87 6.65 -9.47 14.13
N SER A 88 7.46 -8.47 13.80
CA SER A 88 8.10 -7.59 14.78
C SER A 88 7.12 -6.69 15.55
N ALA A 89 5.96 -6.41 14.96
CA ALA A 89 4.88 -5.69 15.66
C ALA A 89 4.13 -6.59 16.65
N ARG A 90 4.17 -7.92 16.48
CA ARG A 90 3.55 -8.89 17.41
C ARG A 90 4.50 -9.29 18.54
N GLU A 91 5.79 -9.41 18.26
CA GLU A 91 6.84 -9.63 19.26
C GLU A 91 7.93 -8.61 19.02
N GLY A 92 8.29 -7.79 20.01
CA GLY A 92 9.18 -6.62 19.88
C GLY A 92 10.59 -6.89 19.33
N PHE A 93 10.67 -7.26 18.05
CA PHE A 93 11.87 -7.67 17.35
C PHE A 93 12.48 -6.47 16.61
N SER A 94 13.76 -6.21 16.81
CA SER A 94 14.42 -5.04 16.23
C SER A 94 14.80 -5.30 14.76
N CYS A 95 14.39 -4.41 13.88
CA CYS A 95 14.49 -4.53 12.41
C CYS A 95 15.87 -4.10 11.87
N THR A 96 16.95 -4.76 12.28
CA THR A 96 18.29 -4.45 11.76
C THR A 96 18.85 -5.45 10.74
N ASP A 97 18.39 -6.72 10.72
CA ASP A 97 19.13 -7.77 9.99
C ASP A 97 18.41 -8.38 8.78
N ALA A 98 17.40 -7.70 8.24
CA ALA A 98 16.61 -8.18 7.10
C ALA A 98 17.33 -8.15 5.73
N ALA A 99 18.59 -7.72 5.66
CA ALA A 99 19.34 -7.59 4.42
C ALA A 99 19.99 -8.89 3.92
N THR A 100 19.92 -9.99 4.68
CA THR A 100 20.62 -11.24 4.35
C THR A 100 19.60 -12.35 4.07
N GLY A 101 19.70 -12.93 2.87
CA GLY A 101 18.81 -13.97 2.35
C GLY A 101 18.91 -15.31 3.09
N GLY A 102 17.93 -16.18 2.81
CA GLY A 102 17.59 -17.38 3.59
C GLY A 102 16.59 -16.98 4.67
N ASP A 103 15.35 -17.44 4.76
CA ASP A 103 14.81 -18.76 4.44
C ASP A 103 13.40 -18.60 3.84
N SER A 104 12.98 -19.53 2.99
CA SER A 104 11.72 -19.48 2.23
C SER A 104 10.59 -20.34 2.81
N GLU A 105 10.88 -21.22 3.78
CA GLU A 105 9.94 -22.28 4.19
C GLU A 105 9.07 -21.96 5.42
N LEU A 106 9.26 -20.83 6.09
CA LEU A 106 8.53 -20.46 7.32
C LEU A 106 7.37 -19.49 7.11
N TYR A 107 6.99 -19.20 5.86
CA TYR A 107 6.17 -18.04 5.51
C TYR A 107 4.90 -18.33 4.69
N GLU A 108 4.61 -19.60 4.37
CA GLU A 108 3.45 -19.97 3.54
C GLU A 108 2.11 -19.93 4.29
N ASP A 109 2.11 -19.99 5.62
CA ASP A 109 0.88 -20.12 6.44
C ASP A 109 0.35 -18.79 7.04
N ILE A 110 0.88 -17.63 6.63
CA ILE A 110 0.40 -16.34 7.12
C ILE A 110 -0.71 -15.83 6.20
N ASP A 111 -1.96 -15.94 6.65
CA ASP A 111 -3.13 -15.42 5.94
C ASP A 111 -3.13 -13.88 5.94
N LEU A 112 -2.50 -13.31 4.91
CA LEU A 112 -2.48 -11.88 4.67
C LEU A 112 -3.70 -11.47 3.84
N PRO A 113 -4.40 -10.39 4.20
CA PRO A 113 -5.51 -9.87 3.40
C PRO A 113 -5.07 -9.28 2.05
N VAL A 114 -3.77 -9.32 1.74
CA VAL A 114 -3.13 -8.71 0.57
C VAL A 114 -2.07 -9.64 -0.01
N ARG A 115 -1.91 -9.63 -1.33
CA ARG A 115 -0.86 -10.42 -1.99
C ARG A 115 0.47 -9.65 -1.95
N ILE A 116 1.52 -10.29 -1.47
CA ILE A 116 2.90 -9.80 -1.64
C ILE A 116 3.40 -10.42 -2.94
N LYS A 117 3.59 -9.61 -3.98
CA LYS A 117 4.17 -10.13 -5.22
C LYS A 117 5.68 -10.16 -5.12
N GLU A 118 6.28 -11.33 -5.26
CA GLU A 118 7.68 -11.47 -5.61
C GLU A 118 7.87 -11.05 -7.07
N TYR A 119 8.45 -9.89 -7.30
CA TYR A 119 8.99 -9.53 -8.61
C TYR A 119 10.51 -9.63 -8.54
N MET A 120 11.04 -10.79 -8.93
CA MET A 120 12.32 -10.99 -9.64
C MET A 120 12.57 -12.51 -9.83
N ARG A 121 12.27 -13.00 -11.02
CA ARG A 121 13.08 -14.00 -11.73
C ARG A 121 13.40 -13.45 -13.10
#